data_AF-A0A539DZ54-F1
#
_entry.id   AF-A0A539DZ54-F1
#
_cell.length_a   1.000
_cell.length_b   1.000
_cell.length_c   1.000
_cell.angle_alpha   90.00
_cell.angle_beta   90.00
_cell.angle_gamma   90.00
#
_symmetry.space_group_name_H-M   'P 1'
#
loop_
_entity.id
_entity.type
_entity.pdbx_description
1 polymer ?
#
loop_
_entity_poly.entity_id
_entity_poly.type
_entity_poly.pdbx_seq_one_letter_code
_entity_poly.pdbx_strand_id
1 'polypeptide(L)'
;MVSDASGDTRVPATPLWTVHDVVAHLGGVVDDVLAGNMEGVTTDPWTAAQVERGRSKTVAQMLASWNEGAPVIEGFLSTPDGAAAYRAVLDVHTHEADLQNALGHPLQLPADFVEWMEPVMLANFEEAVAVAGLESIQVDIPAVELFRSRLGRRTVAEVMAYSWSADPTPYLDAWFLFGRAEQSLGEV
;
A
#
# COMPACT_ATOMS: atom_id res chain seq x y z
N MET A 1 -13.09 4.43 10.81
CA MET A 1 -13.30 4.07 9.39
C MET A 1 -13.91 2.69 9.26
N VAL A 2 -13.24 1.64 9.74
CA VAL A 2 -13.72 0.23 9.65
C VAL A 2 -14.47 -0.22 10.92
N SER A 3 -15.37 -1.19 10.78
CA SER A 3 -16.10 -1.82 11.89
C SER A 3 -16.53 -3.25 11.53
N ASP A 4 -17.07 -4.00 12.50
CA ASP A 4 -17.66 -5.33 12.24
C ASP A 4 -18.77 -5.28 11.18
N ALA A 5 -19.57 -4.20 11.16
CA ALA A 5 -20.66 -4.03 10.21
C ALA A 5 -20.19 -3.86 8.76
N SER A 6 -18.96 -3.39 8.55
CA SER A 6 -18.36 -3.25 7.22
C SER A 6 -17.43 -4.39 6.85
N GLY A 7 -17.28 -5.40 7.72
CA GLY A 7 -16.26 -6.45 7.59
C GLY A 7 -16.35 -7.22 6.28
N ASP A 8 -17.57 -7.52 5.81
CA ASP A 8 -17.82 -8.32 4.59
C ASP A 8 -17.71 -7.52 3.29
N THR A 9 -17.49 -6.20 3.36
CA THR A 9 -17.34 -5.35 2.18
C THR A 9 -16.10 -5.75 1.38
N ARG A 10 -16.26 -5.96 0.07
CA ARG A 10 -15.15 -6.28 -0.84
C ARG A 10 -14.24 -5.08 -1.05
N VAL A 11 -12.94 -5.34 -1.17
CA VAL A 11 -11.93 -4.31 -1.41
C VAL A 11 -11.51 -4.37 -2.87
N PRO A 12 -11.88 -3.39 -3.73
CA PRO A 12 -11.62 -3.46 -5.16
C PRO A 12 -10.14 -3.59 -5.54
N ALA A 13 -9.25 -2.95 -4.79
CA ALA A 13 -7.80 -3.00 -4.99
C ALA A 13 -7.17 -4.37 -4.66
N THR A 14 -7.81 -5.16 -3.81
CA THR A 14 -7.41 -6.52 -3.41
C THR A 14 -8.64 -7.44 -3.51
N PRO A 15 -9.10 -7.78 -4.73
CA PRO A 15 -10.46 -8.26 -4.97
C PRO A 15 -10.83 -9.59 -4.29
N LEU A 16 -9.83 -10.36 -3.86
CA LEU A 16 -10.04 -11.59 -3.09
C LEU A 16 -10.35 -11.33 -1.62
N TRP A 17 -10.08 -10.13 -1.13
CA TRP A 17 -10.18 -9.74 0.27
C TRP A 17 -11.44 -8.92 0.55
N THR A 18 -11.85 -9.02 1.80
CA THR A 18 -12.84 -8.15 2.43
C THR A 18 -12.13 -7.11 3.29
N VAL A 19 -12.88 -6.12 3.79
CA VAL A 19 -12.40 -5.16 4.79
C VAL A 19 -11.86 -5.90 6.03
N HIS A 20 -12.52 -6.98 6.45
CA HIS A 20 -12.04 -7.82 7.54
C HIS A 20 -10.66 -8.43 7.24
N ASP A 21 -10.47 -8.99 6.04
CA ASP A 21 -9.18 -9.60 5.66
C ASP A 21 -8.05 -8.55 5.63
N VAL A 22 -8.32 -7.32 5.15
CA VAL A 22 -7.33 -6.21 5.19
C VAL A 22 -6.96 -5.85 6.64
N VAL A 23 -7.96 -5.72 7.53
CA VAL A 23 -7.70 -5.42 8.94
C VAL A 23 -6.94 -6.58 9.62
N ALA A 24 -7.27 -7.82 9.28
CA ALA A 24 -6.57 -9.01 9.77
C ALA A 24 -5.11 -9.06 9.31
N HIS A 25 -4.84 -8.67 8.06
CA HIS A 25 -3.47 -8.52 7.55
C HIS A 25 -2.70 -7.46 8.34
N LEU A 26 -3.20 -6.23 8.40
CA LEU A 26 -2.52 -5.12 9.11
C LEU A 26 -2.28 -5.46 10.59
N GLY A 27 -3.31 -5.92 11.30
CA GLY A 27 -3.17 -6.39 12.69
C GLY A 27 -2.19 -7.55 12.83
N GLY A 28 -2.23 -8.50 11.90
CA GLY A 28 -1.35 -9.66 11.90
C GLY A 28 0.12 -9.32 11.64
N VAL A 29 0.43 -8.29 10.85
CA VAL A 29 1.79 -7.78 10.69
C VAL A 29 2.35 -7.30 12.02
N VAL A 30 1.57 -6.53 12.79
CA VAL A 30 1.97 -6.06 14.13
C VAL A 30 2.19 -7.24 15.06
N ASP A 31 1.26 -8.19 15.10
CA ASP A 31 1.37 -9.41 15.90
C ASP A 31 2.66 -10.20 15.54
N ASP A 32 2.97 -10.35 14.25
CA ASP A 32 4.14 -11.08 13.78
C ASP A 32 5.46 -10.39 14.13
N VAL A 33 5.55 -9.07 13.96
CA VAL A 33 6.76 -8.31 14.30
C VAL A 33 7.05 -8.39 15.80
N LEU A 34 6.02 -8.24 16.64
CA LEU A 34 6.17 -8.34 18.10
C LEU A 34 6.55 -9.75 18.57
N ALA A 35 6.02 -10.78 17.90
CA ALA A 35 6.36 -12.18 18.19
C ALA A 35 7.69 -12.63 17.57
N GLY A 36 8.30 -11.84 16.69
CA GLY A 36 9.49 -12.23 15.92
C GLY A 36 9.19 -13.25 14.80
N ASN A 37 7.94 -13.38 14.38
CA ASN A 37 7.49 -14.30 13.32
C ASN A 37 7.79 -13.72 11.93
N MET A 38 9.07 -13.58 11.60
CA MET A 38 9.53 -12.90 10.37
C MET A 38 9.92 -13.86 9.23
N GLU A 39 9.75 -15.17 9.41
CA GLU A 39 10.01 -16.15 8.35
C GLU A 39 9.06 -15.94 7.17
N GLY A 40 9.62 -15.72 5.97
CA GLY A 40 8.82 -15.47 4.77
C GLY A 40 8.16 -14.09 4.75
N VAL A 41 8.63 -13.11 5.53
CA VAL A 41 8.15 -11.72 5.46
C VAL A 41 8.08 -11.25 4.00
N THR A 42 7.03 -10.51 3.65
CA THR A 42 6.71 -10.03 2.28
C THR A 42 6.24 -11.10 1.27
N THR A 43 5.98 -12.34 1.70
CA THR A 43 5.46 -13.39 0.80
C THR A 43 3.95 -13.65 0.99
N ASP A 44 3.32 -14.24 -0.03
CA ASP A 44 1.90 -14.62 0.02
C ASP A 44 1.58 -15.56 1.20
N PRO A 45 2.38 -16.61 1.51
CA PRO A 45 2.08 -17.47 2.66
C PRO A 45 2.11 -16.75 4.02
N TRP A 46 3.03 -15.79 4.20
CA TRP A 46 3.12 -15.00 5.43
C TRP A 46 1.89 -14.12 5.61
N THR A 47 1.48 -13.44 4.54
CA THR A 47 0.26 -12.64 4.47
C THR A 47 -0.99 -13.49 4.71
N ALA A 48 -1.08 -14.66 4.07
CA ALA A 48 -2.22 -15.57 4.23
C ALA A 48 -2.36 -16.09 5.67
N ALA A 49 -1.23 -16.33 6.36
CA ALA A 49 -1.25 -16.77 7.75
C ALA A 49 -1.84 -15.71 8.70
N GLN A 50 -1.61 -14.42 8.42
CA GLN A 50 -2.18 -13.30 9.19
C GLN A 50 -3.70 -13.24 9.03
N VAL A 51 -4.16 -13.28 7.78
CA VAL A 51 -5.59 -13.31 7.45
C VAL A 51 -6.27 -14.53 8.09
N GLU A 52 -5.66 -15.71 8.01
CA GLU A 52 -6.20 -16.94 8.59
C GLU A 52 -6.33 -16.85 10.11
N ARG A 53 -5.30 -16.37 10.82
CA ARG A 53 -5.36 -16.15 12.28
C ARG A 53 -6.45 -15.15 12.67
N GLY A 54 -6.69 -14.15 11.81
CA GLY A 54 -7.71 -13.13 12.02
C GLY A 54 -9.15 -13.62 11.85
N ARG A 55 -9.40 -14.71 11.11
CA ARG A 55 -10.77 -15.17 10.76
C ARG A 55 -11.72 -15.37 11.93
N SER A 56 -11.20 -15.77 13.08
CA SER A 56 -12.00 -15.99 14.29
C SER A 56 -12.17 -14.74 15.17
N LYS A 57 -11.48 -13.64 14.85
CA LYS A 57 -11.52 -12.36 15.58
C LYS A 57 -12.51 -11.41 14.92
N THR A 58 -13.17 -10.58 15.71
CA THR A 58 -13.94 -9.44 15.20
C THR A 58 -13.00 -8.33 14.75
N VAL A 59 -13.44 -7.43 13.85
CA VAL A 59 -12.71 -6.21 13.48
C VAL A 59 -12.37 -5.41 14.73
N ALA A 60 -13.32 -5.27 15.67
CA ALA A 60 -13.08 -4.55 16.92
C ALA A 60 -11.96 -5.18 17.77
N GLN A 61 -11.87 -6.51 17.84
CA GLN A 61 -10.79 -7.20 18.55
C GLN A 61 -9.43 -7.00 17.88
N MET A 62 -9.38 -7.04 16.54
CA MET A 62 -8.14 -6.81 15.79
C MET A 62 -7.65 -5.37 15.95
N LEU A 63 -8.56 -4.39 15.91
CA LEU A 63 -8.23 -2.99 16.18
C LEU A 63 -7.74 -2.77 17.61
N ALA A 64 -8.30 -3.47 18.60
CA ALA A 64 -7.80 -3.40 19.98
C ALA A 64 -6.35 -3.91 20.07
N SER A 65 -6.05 -5.07 19.47
CA SER A 65 -4.69 -5.62 19.38
C SER A 65 -3.72 -4.67 18.69
N TRP A 66 -4.16 -4.09 17.55
CA TRP A 66 -3.39 -3.08 16.82
C TRP A 66 -3.07 -1.88 17.71
N ASN A 67 -4.05 -1.31 18.41
CA ASN A 67 -3.84 -0.14 19.25
C ASN A 67 -2.89 -0.39 20.43
N GLU A 68 -2.81 -1.63 20.92
CA GLU A 68 -1.85 -2.02 21.96
C GLU A 68 -0.43 -2.20 21.40
N GLY A 69 -0.29 -2.80 20.22
CA GLY A 69 1.01 -3.17 19.64
C GLY A 69 1.66 -2.12 18.75
N ALA A 70 0.87 -1.39 17.96
CA ALA A 70 1.36 -0.45 16.95
C ALA A 70 2.32 0.63 17.49
N PRO A 71 2.12 1.21 18.69
CA PRO A 71 3.05 2.23 19.21
C PRO A 71 4.50 1.73 19.38
N VAL A 72 4.69 0.43 19.65
CA VAL A 72 6.05 -0.17 19.73
C VAL A 72 6.70 -0.19 18.35
N ILE A 73 5.93 -0.57 17.33
CA ILE A 73 6.39 -0.63 15.94
C ILE A 73 6.67 0.77 15.39
N GLU A 74 5.77 1.73 15.64
CA GLU A 74 5.95 3.15 15.31
C GLU A 74 7.23 3.72 15.93
N GLY A 75 7.50 3.39 17.20
CA GLY A 75 8.73 3.76 17.90
C GLY A 75 9.98 3.23 17.21
N PHE A 76 9.97 1.97 16.77
CA PHE A 76 11.06 1.39 15.99
C PHE A 76 11.22 2.04 14.61
N LEU A 77 10.12 2.22 13.87
CA LEU A 77 10.13 2.84 12.54
C LEU A 77 10.64 4.29 12.56
N SER A 78 10.51 4.97 13.70
CA SER A 78 11.03 6.32 13.91
C SER A 78 12.55 6.38 14.19
N THR A 79 13.22 5.23 14.29
CA THR A 79 14.68 5.15 14.48
C THR A 79 15.44 5.06 13.16
N PRO A 80 16.75 5.39 13.12
CA PRO A 80 17.57 5.17 11.93
C PRO A 80 17.59 3.71 11.46
N ASP A 81 17.58 2.75 12.38
CA ASP A 81 17.56 1.32 12.05
C ASP A 81 16.20 0.92 11.43
N GLY A 82 15.12 1.53 11.90
CA GLY A 82 13.77 1.34 11.36
C GLY A 82 13.55 1.94 9.97
N ALA A 83 14.38 2.90 9.55
CA ALA A 83 14.26 3.55 8.24
C ALA A 83 14.37 2.54 7.07
N ALA A 84 15.15 1.46 7.25
CA ALA A 84 15.23 0.38 6.27
C ALA A 84 13.91 -0.40 6.10
N ALA A 85 13.00 -0.33 7.08
CA ALA A 85 11.68 -0.97 7.06
C ALA A 85 10.57 -0.02 6.58
N TYR A 86 10.89 1.07 5.88
CA TYR A 86 9.93 2.07 5.42
C TYR A 86 8.77 1.52 4.59
N ARG A 87 8.96 0.35 3.95
CA ARG A 87 7.90 -0.33 3.20
C ARG A 87 6.69 -0.67 4.06
N ALA A 88 6.86 -0.87 5.37
CA ALA A 88 5.74 -1.03 6.30
C ALA A 88 4.85 0.23 6.38
N VAL A 89 5.45 1.42 6.31
CA VAL A 89 4.69 2.69 6.30
C VAL A 89 3.89 2.81 4.99
N LEU A 90 4.49 2.46 3.86
CA LEU A 90 3.81 2.45 2.56
C LEU A 90 2.66 1.43 2.55
N ASP A 91 2.86 0.26 3.12
CA ASP A 91 1.87 -0.81 3.20
C ASP A 91 0.61 -0.36 3.96
N VAL A 92 0.78 0.22 5.14
CA VAL A 92 -0.32 0.75 5.97
C VAL A 92 -1.12 1.82 5.20
N HIS A 93 -0.46 2.81 4.61
CA HIS A 93 -1.15 3.87 3.86
C HIS A 93 -1.79 3.37 2.56
N THR A 94 -1.22 2.32 1.94
CA THR A 94 -1.82 1.68 0.76
C THR A 94 -3.14 1.03 1.13
N HIS A 95 -3.14 0.24 2.20
CA HIS A 95 -4.34 -0.45 2.66
C HIS A 95 -5.35 0.50 3.32
N GLU A 96 -4.92 1.59 3.94
CA GLU A 96 -5.82 2.65 4.36
C GLU A 96 -6.56 3.26 3.17
N ALA A 97 -5.85 3.62 2.10
CA ALA A 97 -6.47 4.12 0.86
C ALA A 97 -7.39 3.07 0.20
N ASP A 98 -6.99 1.79 0.20
CA ASP A 98 -7.83 0.69 -0.30
C ASP A 98 -9.15 0.58 0.50
N LEU A 99 -9.10 0.76 1.82
CA LEU A 99 -10.28 0.76 2.70
C LEU A 99 -11.15 2.01 2.49
N GLN A 100 -10.54 3.18 2.30
CA GLN A 100 -11.27 4.41 1.99
C GLN A 100 -12.08 4.23 0.70
N ASN A 101 -11.46 3.73 -0.37
CA ASN A 101 -12.15 3.42 -1.63
C ASN A 101 -13.28 2.40 -1.43
N ALA A 102 -13.00 1.27 -0.77
CA ALA A 102 -13.99 0.21 -0.56
C ALA A 102 -15.23 0.68 0.22
N LEU A 103 -15.07 1.67 1.09
CA LEU A 103 -16.13 2.23 1.93
C LEU A 103 -16.75 3.52 1.35
N GLY A 104 -16.34 3.95 0.16
CA GLY A 104 -16.85 5.16 -0.49
C GLY A 104 -16.44 6.46 0.21
N HIS A 105 -15.32 6.44 0.93
CA HIS A 105 -14.71 7.63 1.50
C HIS A 105 -13.80 8.30 0.48
N PRO A 106 -13.67 9.64 0.51
CA PRO A 106 -12.66 10.34 -0.29
C PRO A 106 -11.27 9.84 0.07
N LEU A 107 -10.41 9.68 -0.94
CA LEU A 107 -9.01 9.35 -0.69
C LEU A 107 -8.30 10.52 -0.02
N GLN A 108 -7.65 10.23 1.10
CA GLN A 108 -6.88 11.21 1.87
C GLN A 108 -5.53 10.62 2.23
N LEU A 109 -4.48 11.23 1.68
CA LEU A 109 -3.11 10.98 2.11
C LEU A 109 -2.71 12.10 3.09
N PRO A 110 -2.17 11.77 4.28
CA PRO A 110 -1.63 12.77 5.20
C PRO A 110 -0.54 13.61 4.53
N ALA A 111 -0.51 14.92 4.83
CA ALA A 111 0.40 15.85 4.15
C ALA A 111 1.88 15.55 4.45
N ASP A 112 2.20 15.16 5.68
CA ASP A 112 3.51 14.71 6.11
C ASP A 112 3.92 13.39 5.44
N PHE A 113 2.97 12.46 5.29
CA PHE A 113 3.20 11.25 4.51
C PHE A 113 3.50 11.57 3.05
N VAL A 114 2.76 12.49 2.42
CA VAL A 114 3.01 12.93 1.04
C VAL A 114 4.39 13.55 0.89
N GLU A 115 4.75 14.50 1.77
CA GLU A 115 6.06 15.17 1.77
C GLU A 115 7.23 14.18 1.86
N TRP A 116 7.05 13.12 2.65
CA TRP A 116 8.04 12.05 2.78
C TRP A 116 8.04 11.06 1.61
N MET A 117 6.86 10.63 1.15
CA MET A 117 6.68 9.53 0.19
C MET A 117 6.99 9.95 -1.25
N GLU A 118 6.62 11.16 -1.66
CA GLU A 118 6.84 11.63 -3.04
C GLU A 118 8.30 11.51 -3.52
N PRO A 119 9.30 12.09 -2.82
CA PRO A 119 10.69 11.99 -3.27
C PRO A 119 11.20 10.53 -3.24
N VAL A 120 10.76 9.73 -2.26
CA VAL A 120 11.12 8.31 -2.17
C VAL A 120 10.59 7.55 -3.39
N MET A 121 9.32 7.76 -3.76
CA MET A 121 8.76 7.13 -4.94
C MET A 121 9.53 7.61 -6.17
N LEU A 122 9.60 8.91 -6.45
CA LEU A 122 10.24 9.45 -7.65
C LEU A 122 11.66 8.91 -7.82
N ALA A 123 12.47 8.90 -6.76
CA ALA A 123 13.83 8.33 -6.79
C ALA A 123 13.84 6.83 -7.15
N ASN A 124 12.94 6.02 -6.59
CA ASN A 124 12.84 4.59 -6.94
C ASN A 124 12.52 4.38 -8.44
N PHE A 125 11.72 5.25 -9.05
CA PHE A 125 11.44 5.16 -10.49
C PHE A 125 12.60 5.65 -11.33
N GLU A 126 13.25 6.76 -10.97
CA GLU A 126 14.45 7.21 -11.67
C GLU A 126 15.53 6.11 -11.65
N GLU A 127 15.70 5.43 -10.51
CA GLU A 127 16.57 4.26 -10.41
C GLU A 127 16.12 3.11 -11.32
N ALA A 128 14.83 2.75 -11.31
CA ALA A 128 14.29 1.70 -12.18
C ALA A 128 14.46 2.02 -13.67
N VAL A 129 14.27 3.29 -14.07
CA VAL A 129 14.50 3.79 -15.43
C VAL A 129 15.97 3.67 -15.82
N ALA A 130 16.88 4.08 -14.93
CA ALA A 130 18.32 3.96 -15.16
C ALA A 130 18.78 2.50 -15.27
N VAL A 131 18.27 1.61 -14.41
CA VAL A 131 18.53 0.16 -14.47
C VAL A 131 18.01 -0.45 -15.77
N ALA A 132 16.88 0.02 -16.29
CA ALA A 132 16.34 -0.38 -17.58
C ALA A 132 17.13 0.19 -18.78
N GLY A 133 18.11 1.08 -18.55
CA GLY A 133 18.89 1.72 -19.61
C GLY A 133 18.10 2.72 -20.45
N LEU A 134 16.99 3.25 -19.90
CA LEU A 134 16.14 4.21 -20.57
C LEU A 134 16.59 5.65 -20.28
N GLU A 135 16.23 6.58 -21.16
CA GLU A 135 16.47 8.01 -20.92
C GLU A 135 15.59 8.51 -19.76
N SER A 136 16.02 9.58 -19.08
CA SER A 136 15.17 10.18 -18.04
C SER A 136 13.87 10.71 -18.64
N ILE A 137 12.75 10.45 -17.95
CA ILE A 137 11.43 10.95 -18.29
C ILE A 137 10.80 11.61 -17.07
N GLN A 138 10.06 12.69 -17.30
CA GLN A 138 9.30 13.41 -16.30
C GLN A 138 7.79 13.17 -16.47
N VAL A 139 7.06 13.23 -15.36
CA VAL A 139 5.60 13.14 -15.30
C VAL A 139 5.06 14.13 -14.28
N ASP A 140 4.04 14.89 -14.66
CA ASP A 140 3.34 15.83 -13.78
C ASP A 140 1.98 15.24 -13.38
N ILE A 141 1.89 14.79 -12.12
CA ILE A 141 0.70 14.18 -11.55
C ILE A 141 0.55 14.55 -10.07
N PRO A 142 -0.68 14.54 -9.53
CA PRO A 142 -0.88 14.66 -8.09
C PRO A 142 -0.20 13.52 -7.31
N ALA A 143 0.23 13.81 -6.07
CA ALA A 143 0.82 12.84 -5.14
C ALA A 143 0.03 11.53 -5.01
N VAL A 144 -1.31 11.64 -4.96
CA VAL A 144 -2.19 10.47 -4.86
C VAL A 144 -2.09 9.57 -6.09
N GLU A 145 -1.98 10.14 -7.29
CA GLU A 145 -1.81 9.36 -8.51
C GLU A 145 -0.43 8.72 -8.57
N LEU A 146 0.62 9.43 -8.13
CA LEU A 146 1.96 8.86 -7.99
C LEU A 146 1.90 7.63 -7.07
N PHE A 147 1.36 7.79 -5.87
CA PHE A 147 1.27 6.73 -4.87
C PHE A 147 0.45 5.52 -5.34
N ARG A 148 -0.80 5.75 -5.77
CA ARG A 148 -1.72 4.68 -6.16
C ARG A 148 -1.22 3.94 -7.40
N SER A 149 -0.74 4.65 -8.42
CA SER A 149 -0.31 4.02 -9.67
C SER A 149 0.98 3.23 -9.52
N ARG A 150 2.00 3.78 -8.85
CA ARG A 150 3.27 3.09 -8.57
C ARG A 150 3.04 1.76 -7.84
N LEU A 151 2.05 1.74 -6.94
CA LEU A 151 1.69 0.59 -6.12
C LEU A 151 0.63 -0.32 -6.74
N GLY A 152 0.38 -0.18 -8.05
CA GLY A 152 -0.42 -1.13 -8.81
C GLY A 152 -1.93 -0.89 -8.77
N ARG A 153 -2.39 0.23 -8.22
CA ARG A 153 -3.82 0.58 -8.10
C ARG A 153 -4.35 1.42 -9.26
N ARG A 154 -3.60 1.47 -10.36
CA ARG A 154 -4.03 2.05 -11.64
C ARG A 154 -3.79 1.07 -12.77
N THR A 155 -4.66 1.15 -13.77
CA THR A 155 -4.53 0.43 -15.02
C THR A 155 -3.41 1.04 -15.87
N VAL A 156 -2.91 0.27 -16.85
CA VAL A 156 -1.98 0.81 -17.85
C VAL A 156 -2.58 2.02 -18.56
N ALA A 157 -3.86 1.97 -18.92
CA ALA A 157 -4.51 3.05 -19.66
C ALA A 157 -4.56 4.36 -18.85
N GLU A 158 -4.82 4.29 -17.54
CA GLU A 158 -4.78 5.45 -16.65
C GLU A 158 -3.38 6.04 -16.55
N VAL A 159 -2.35 5.19 -16.36
CA VAL A 159 -0.95 5.66 -16.28
C VAL A 159 -0.47 6.28 -17.58
N MET A 160 -0.81 5.67 -18.72
CA MET A 160 -0.49 6.21 -20.05
C MET A 160 -1.11 7.59 -20.29
N ALA A 161 -2.21 7.93 -19.63
CA ALA A 161 -2.94 9.18 -19.80
C ALA A 161 -2.41 10.35 -18.96
N TYR A 162 -1.40 10.12 -18.11
CA TYR A 162 -0.78 11.19 -17.33
C TYR A 162 -0.01 12.20 -18.20
N SER A 163 0.35 13.33 -17.60
CA SER A 163 1.12 14.40 -18.25
C SER A 163 2.61 14.05 -18.31
N TRP A 164 2.95 13.10 -19.18
CA TRP A 164 4.33 12.71 -19.44
C TRP A 164 5.04 13.70 -20.37
N SER A 165 6.33 13.87 -20.14
CA SER A 165 7.22 14.66 -21.01
C SER A 165 7.54 13.99 -22.35
N ALA A 166 7.33 12.68 -22.46
CA ALA A 166 7.52 11.87 -23.67
C ALA A 166 6.59 10.64 -23.64
N ASP A 167 6.65 9.76 -24.66
CA ASP A 167 5.89 8.51 -24.67
C ASP A 167 6.29 7.61 -23.49
N PRO A 168 5.36 7.31 -22.55
CA PRO A 168 5.66 6.50 -21.37
C PRO A 168 5.65 5.00 -21.63
N THR A 169 5.29 4.53 -22.83
CA THR A 169 5.18 3.09 -23.14
C THR A 169 6.41 2.27 -22.72
N PRO A 170 7.66 2.70 -22.99
CA PRO A 170 8.85 1.95 -22.57
C PRO A 170 9.06 1.89 -21.05
N TYR A 171 8.41 2.78 -20.30
CA TYR A 171 8.65 3.01 -18.88
C TYR A 171 7.66 2.27 -17.98
N LEU A 172 6.65 1.62 -18.54
CA LEU A 172 5.58 0.96 -17.77
C LEU A 172 6.12 -0.11 -16.82
N ASP A 173 7.11 -0.91 -17.22
CA ASP A 173 7.73 -1.91 -16.35
C ASP A 173 8.54 -1.29 -15.21
N ALA A 174 9.10 -0.09 -15.41
CA ALA A 174 9.79 0.66 -14.36
C ALA A 174 8.82 1.41 -13.43
N TRP A 175 7.63 1.77 -13.93
CA TRP A 175 6.63 2.53 -13.17
C TRP A 175 5.94 1.69 -12.09
N PHE A 176 5.52 0.48 -12.42
CA PHE A 176 4.73 -0.34 -11.51
C PHE A 176 5.64 -1.20 -10.62
N LEU A 177 5.68 -0.89 -9.31
CA LEU A 177 6.42 -1.68 -8.32
C LEU A 177 5.73 -3.02 -8.02
N PHE A 178 4.41 -3.05 -8.17
CA PHE A 178 3.56 -4.23 -8.01
C PHE A 178 2.82 -4.53 -9.31
N GLY A 179 1.97 -5.57 -9.31
CA GLY A 179 1.10 -5.87 -10.45
C GLY A 179 0.26 -4.67 -10.87
N ARG A 180 -0.23 -4.69 -12.12
CA ARG A 180 -1.04 -3.61 -12.70
C ARG A 180 -2.51 -3.89 -12.45
N ALA A 181 -3.30 -2.88 -12.12
CA ALA A 181 -4.75 -3.09 -11.98
C ALA A 181 -5.35 -3.49 -13.34
N GLU A 182 -6.22 -4.51 -13.33
CA GLU A 182 -6.93 -4.96 -14.53
C GLU A 182 -8.10 -4.04 -14.88
N GLN A 183 -8.65 -3.36 -13.88
CA GLN A 183 -9.78 -2.43 -14.00
C GLN A 183 -9.56 -1.19 -13.14
N SER A 184 -10.17 -0.09 -13.54
CA SER A 184 -10.16 1.13 -12.74
C SER A 184 -10.86 0.90 -11.40
N LEU A 185 -10.31 1.49 -10.33
CA LEU A 185 -10.91 1.46 -9.00
C LEU A 185 -12.02 2.51 -8.82
N GLY A 186 -12.23 3.39 -9.82
CA GLY A 186 -13.25 4.43 -9.76
C GLY A 186 -13.05 5.42 -8.62
N GLU A 187 -11.81 5.59 -8.18
CA GLU A 187 -11.41 6.50 -7.11
C GLU A 187 -11.54 7.95 -7.59
N VAL A 188 -12.06 8.82 -6.73
CA VAL A 188 -12.22 10.26 -6.97
C VAL A 188 -11.54 11.06 -5.88
#